data_AF-A0A5E4K439-F1
#
_entry.id   AF-A0A5E4K439-F1
#
_cell.length_a   1.000
_cell.length_b   1.000
_cell.length_c   1.000
_cell.angle_alpha   90.00
_cell.angle_beta   90.00
_cell.angle_gamma   90.00
#
_symmetry.space_group_name_H-M   'P 1'
#
loop_
_entity.id
_entity.type
_entity.pdbx_description
1 polymer ?
#
loop_
_entity_poly.entity_id
_entity_poly.type
_entity_poly.pdbx_seq_one_letter_code
_entity_poly.pdbx_strand_id
1 'polypeptide(L)'
;MINEEILGGLKSALERGEPLKKAMITMLNSGYQREEIEEAARAMNGVNIQPQPQLLIKQPAPVVSALVKQLNPIVSSPIKQIPATPQINQQPMQIPQQYIPQQQYQPVQIIQKVSEYGNSNKDKAMIYILMGVLIFLFGLLLTIFIFKQDLINFFSSMFG
;
A
#
# COMPACT_ATOMS: atom_id res chain seq x y z
N MET A 1 -3.82 -16.80 11.36
CA MET A 1 -4.99 -16.67 10.47
C MET A 1 -4.46 -16.09 9.17
N ILE A 2 -4.88 -16.62 8.02
CA ILE A 2 -4.35 -16.16 6.74
C ILE A 2 -4.91 -14.77 6.47
N ASN A 3 -4.04 -13.80 6.16
CA ASN A 3 -4.45 -12.45 5.78
C ASN A 3 -5.05 -12.47 4.37
N GLU A 4 -6.38 -12.38 4.29
CA GLU A 4 -7.12 -12.43 3.02
C GLU A 4 -6.74 -11.28 2.07
N GLU A 5 -6.30 -10.15 2.61
CA GLU A 5 -5.85 -9.01 1.82
C GLU A 5 -4.58 -9.33 1.00
N ILE A 6 -3.59 -9.97 1.63
CA ILE A 6 -2.34 -10.40 0.96
C ILE A 6 -2.66 -11.44 -0.10
N LEU A 7 -3.55 -12.39 0.22
CA LEU A 7 -3.96 -13.44 -0.71
C LEU A 7 -4.70 -12.86 -1.93
N GLY A 8 -5.60 -11.89 -1.72
CA GLY A 8 -6.28 -11.16 -2.79
C GLY A 8 -5.32 -10.34 -3.65
N GLY A 9 -4.34 -9.68 -3.03
CA GLY A 9 -3.31 -8.90 -3.71
C GLY A 9 -2.39 -9.78 -4.59
N LEU A 10 -1.89 -10.89 -4.03
CA LEU A 10 -1.08 -11.86 -4.78
C LEU A 10 -1.87 -12.47 -5.94
N LYS A 11 -3.14 -12.85 -5.73
CA LYS A 11 -4.02 -13.37 -6.79
C LYS A 11 -4.21 -12.36 -7.93
N SER A 12 -4.53 -11.10 -7.60
CA SER A 12 -4.71 -10.06 -8.63
C SER A 12 -3.43 -9.80 -9.43
N ALA A 13 -2.26 -9.85 -8.80
CA ALA A 13 -0.98 -9.70 -9.50
C ALA A 13 -0.71 -10.88 -10.46
N LEU A 14 -1.01 -12.12 -10.04
CA LEU A 14 -0.88 -13.30 -10.88
C LEU A 14 -1.86 -13.27 -12.07
N GLU A 15 -3.10 -12.82 -11.87
CA GLU A 15 -4.09 -12.65 -12.95
C GLU A 15 -3.64 -11.62 -13.99
N ARG A 16 -2.84 -10.62 -13.59
CA ARG A 16 -2.19 -9.66 -14.49
C ARG A 16 -0.97 -10.23 -15.22
N GLY A 17 -0.60 -11.49 -14.95
CA GLY A 17 0.57 -12.15 -15.52
C GLY A 17 1.89 -11.78 -14.83
N GLU A 18 1.86 -11.20 -13.63
CA GLU A 18 3.09 -10.93 -12.89
C GLU A 18 3.62 -12.21 -12.24
N PRO A 19 4.95 -12.43 -12.24
CA PRO A 19 5.52 -13.59 -11.57
C PRO A 19 5.33 -13.47 -10.07
N LEU A 20 4.99 -14.59 -9.40
CA LEU A 20 4.72 -14.64 -7.95
C LEU A 20 5.80 -13.94 -7.12
N LYS A 21 7.08 -14.17 -7.45
CA LYS A 21 8.20 -13.54 -6.75
C LYS A 21 8.16 -12.01 -6.81
N LYS A 22 7.75 -11.42 -7.95
CA LYS A 22 7.61 -9.97 -8.10
C LYS A 22 6.43 -9.46 -7.27
N ALA A 23 5.30 -10.17 -7.30
CA ALA A 23 4.14 -9.84 -6.47
C ALA A 23 4.48 -9.84 -4.97
N MET A 24 5.23 -10.85 -4.49
CA MET A 24 5.71 -10.91 -3.11
C MET A 24 6.59 -9.71 -2.74
N ILE A 25 7.48 -9.25 -3.64
CA ILE A 25 8.31 -8.07 -3.42
C ILE A 25 7.45 -6.80 -3.35
N THR A 26 6.43 -6.67 -4.21
CA THR A 26 5.49 -5.55 -4.15
C THR A 26 4.76 -5.52 -2.81
N MET A 27 4.32 -6.67 -2.30
CA MET A 27 3.67 -6.78 -0.99
C MET A 27 4.62 -6.42 0.17
N LEU A 28 5.89 -6.81 0.08
CA LEU A 28 6.90 -6.44 1.05
C LEU A 28 7.11 -4.92 1.07
N ASN A 29 7.16 -4.29 -0.11
CA ASN A 29 7.32 -2.85 -0.25
C ASN A 29 6.10 -2.05 0.23
N SER A 30 4.89 -2.65 0.23
CA SER A 30 3.68 -2.03 0.78
C SER A 30 3.56 -2.18 2.30
N GLY A 31 4.51 -2.85 2.96
CA GLY A 31 4.61 -2.93 4.41
C GLY A 31 4.03 -4.21 5.03
N TYR A 32 3.70 -5.22 4.23
CA TYR A 32 3.34 -6.54 4.76
C TYR A 32 4.57 -7.29 5.25
N GLN A 33 4.39 -8.14 6.26
CA GLN A 33 5.48 -8.95 6.80
C GLN A 33 5.83 -10.08 5.84
N ARG A 34 7.13 -10.44 5.77
CA ARG A 34 7.61 -11.50 4.87
C ARG A 34 6.91 -12.83 5.15
N GLU A 35 6.75 -13.16 6.43
CA GLU A 35 6.19 -14.43 6.89
C GLU A 35 4.72 -14.57 6.45
N GLU A 36 3.94 -13.49 6.53
CA GLU A 36 2.54 -13.46 6.11
C GLU A 36 2.40 -13.59 4.60
N ILE A 37 3.32 -12.96 3.84
CA ILE A 37 3.38 -13.08 2.38
C ILE A 37 3.72 -14.52 1.96
N GLU A 38 4.70 -15.14 2.63
CA GLU A 38 5.07 -16.53 2.38
C GLU A 38 3.96 -17.51 2.76
N GLU A 39 3.27 -17.29 3.88
CA GLU A 39 2.13 -18.10 4.32
C GLU A 39 0.96 -18.00 3.32
N ALA A 40 0.62 -16.79 2.87
CA ALA A 40 -0.40 -16.57 1.85
C ALA A 40 -0.02 -17.20 0.50
N ALA A 41 1.24 -17.07 0.08
CA ALA A 41 1.74 -17.71 -1.14
C ALA A 41 1.72 -19.24 -1.05
N ARG A 42 1.99 -19.82 0.13
CA ARG A 42 1.86 -21.26 0.38
C ARG A 42 0.40 -21.70 0.32
N ALA A 43 -0.51 -20.94 0.92
CA ALA A 43 -1.95 -21.20 0.88
C ALA A 43 -2.51 -21.18 -0.55
N MET A 44 -2.01 -20.28 -1.40
CA MET A 44 -2.35 -20.26 -2.84
C MET A 44 -1.80 -21.47 -3.60
N ASN A 45 -0.56 -21.89 -3.32
CA ASN A 45 0.06 -23.04 -3.98
C ASN A 45 -0.51 -24.41 -3.52
N GLY A 46 -1.26 -24.44 -2.41
CA GLY A 46 -2.00 -25.62 -1.97
C GLY A 46 -3.10 -26.06 -2.95
N VAL A 47 -3.48 -25.19 -3.90
CA VAL A 47 -4.43 -25.50 -4.97
C VAL A 47 -3.66 -25.77 -6.27
N ASN A 48 -3.05 -26.96 -6.35
CA ASN A 48 -2.66 -27.67 -7.56
C ASN A 48 -2.11 -26.82 -8.72
N ILE A 49 -0.96 -26.15 -8.52
CA ILE A 49 -0.16 -25.67 -9.65
C ILE A 49 0.79 -26.78 -10.06
N GLN A 50 0.33 -27.57 -11.04
CA GLN A 50 1.21 -28.37 -11.89
C GLN A 50 2.31 -27.42 -12.42
N PRO A 51 3.61 -27.74 -12.27
CA PRO A 51 4.69 -26.85 -12.69
C PRO A 51 4.54 -26.55 -14.17
N GLN A 52 4.01 -25.37 -14.49
CA GLN A 52 3.97 -24.91 -15.88
C GLN A 52 5.43 -24.81 -16.32
N PRO A 53 5.79 -25.41 -17.47
CA PRO A 53 7.10 -25.23 -18.07
C PRO A 53 7.35 -23.74 -18.17
N GLN A 54 8.50 -23.28 -17.67
CA GLN A 54 8.97 -21.93 -17.90
C GLN A 54 8.87 -21.66 -19.39
N LEU A 55 7.84 -20.91 -19.81
CA LEU A 55 7.84 -20.33 -21.14
C LEU A 55 9.03 -19.40 -21.12
N LEU A 56 10.09 -19.83 -21.81
CA LEU A 56 11.24 -19.04 -22.18
C LEU A 56 10.71 -17.76 -22.82
N ILE A 57 10.50 -16.72 -22.01
CA ILE A 57 10.19 -15.39 -22.51
C ILE A 57 11.46 -14.95 -23.22
N LYS A 58 11.50 -15.19 -24.53
CA LYS A 58 12.41 -14.56 -25.46
C LYS A 58 12.15 -13.06 -25.34
N GLN A 59 12.97 -12.44 -24.50
CA GLN A 59 13.00 -11.02 -24.16
C GLN A 59 12.81 -10.19 -25.43
N PRO A 60 11.63 -9.55 -25.64
CA PRO A 60 11.51 -8.50 -26.62
C PRO A 60 12.24 -7.30 -26.05
N ALA A 61 13.06 -6.66 -26.90
CA ALA A 61 13.79 -5.45 -26.56
C ALA A 61 12.87 -4.41 -25.88
N PRO A 62 13.35 -3.69 -24.84
CA PRO A 62 12.58 -2.64 -24.22
C PRO A 62 12.43 -1.46 -25.18
N VAL A 63 11.23 -1.31 -25.74
CA VAL A 63 10.78 -0.05 -26.34
C VAL A 63 10.09 0.73 -25.23
N VAL A 64 10.79 1.67 -24.60
CA VAL A 64 10.19 2.73 -23.78
C VAL A 64 10.87 4.02 -24.22
N SER A 65 10.35 4.69 -25.25
CA SER A 65 9.26 5.67 -25.14
C SER A 65 9.54 6.67 -24.02
N ALA A 66 10.55 7.51 -24.26
CA ALA A 66 10.69 8.78 -23.57
C ALA A 66 9.52 9.69 -23.98
N LEU A 67 8.55 9.86 -23.09
CA LEU A 67 7.73 11.06 -23.08
C LEU A 67 7.37 11.40 -21.65
N VAL A 68 7.39 12.70 -21.35
CA VAL A 68 7.14 13.35 -20.06
C VAL A 68 8.38 13.50 -19.16
N LYS A 69 9.29 14.36 -19.62
CA LYS A 69 9.85 15.40 -18.73
C LYS A 69 10.23 16.66 -19.51
N GLN A 70 9.25 17.49 -19.85
CA GLN A 70 9.51 18.89 -20.18
C GLN A 70 8.35 19.78 -19.75
N LEU A 71 8.41 20.22 -18.50
CA LEU A 71 7.75 21.44 -18.03
C LEU A 71 8.87 22.39 -17.62
N ASN A 72 9.25 23.28 -18.54
CA ASN A 72 9.96 24.52 -18.23
C ASN A 72 9.04 25.69 -18.65
N PRO A 73 9.01 26.80 -17.90
CA PRO A 73 8.05 27.87 -18.11
C PRO A 73 8.37 28.72 -19.35
N ILE A 74 7.29 29.13 -19.99
CA ILE A 74 7.11 30.11 -21.06
C ILE A 74 7.76 31.45 -20.71
N VAL A 75 8.65 32.01 -21.57
CA VAL A 75 8.69 33.45 -21.89
C VAL A 75 9.22 33.70 -23.33
N SER A 76 8.36 34.37 -24.10
CA SER A 76 8.38 35.04 -25.42
C SER A 76 9.68 35.37 -26.19
N SER A 77 9.63 35.16 -27.52
CA SER A 77 10.17 36.03 -28.58
C SER A 77 9.49 35.74 -29.94
N PRO A 78 9.38 36.72 -30.87
CA PRO A 78 8.37 36.74 -31.94
C PRO A 78 8.74 35.97 -33.21
N ILE A 79 7.70 35.41 -33.82
CA ILE A 79 7.68 34.65 -35.08
C ILE A 79 8.24 35.50 -36.23
N LYS A 80 9.25 34.98 -36.93
CA LYS A 80 9.64 35.45 -38.28
C LYS A 80 9.84 34.26 -39.23
N GLN A 81 8.83 34.09 -40.07
CA GLN A 81 8.81 33.60 -41.45
C GLN A 81 9.70 32.41 -41.88
N ILE A 82 8.99 31.41 -42.43
CA ILE A 82 9.46 30.20 -43.10
C ILE A 82 10.05 30.57 -44.47
N PRO A 83 11.15 29.92 -44.89
CA PRO A 83 11.17 29.35 -46.24
C PRO A 83 11.70 27.92 -46.33
N ALA A 84 11.00 27.13 -47.15
CA ALA A 84 11.42 25.99 -47.97
C ALA A 84 12.44 24.96 -47.43
N THR A 85 11.94 23.73 -47.33
CA THR A 85 12.62 22.44 -47.15
C THR A 85 13.72 22.17 -48.19
N PRO A 86 14.93 21.80 -47.76
CA PRO A 86 15.83 20.95 -48.54
C PRO A 86 15.73 19.50 -48.04
N GLN A 87 15.48 18.57 -48.97
CA GLN A 87 15.68 17.13 -48.74
C GLN A 87 17.13 16.87 -48.32
N ILE A 88 17.33 16.36 -47.10
CA ILE A 88 18.63 15.88 -46.64
C ILE A 88 18.71 14.38 -46.87
N ASN A 89 19.67 14.05 -47.73
CA ASN A 89 20.14 12.73 -48.11
C ASN A 89 20.59 11.94 -46.87
N GLN A 90 20.03 10.76 -46.65
CA GLN A 90 20.37 9.90 -45.51
C GLN A 90 21.68 9.16 -45.78
N GLN A 91 22.77 9.60 -45.16
CA GLN A 91 23.95 8.76 -44.95
C GLN A 91 23.85 8.06 -43.58
N PRO A 92 24.13 6.74 -43.48
CA PRO A 92 24.08 6.02 -42.22
C PRO A 92 25.21 6.48 -41.29
N MET A 93 24.83 7.20 -40.23
CA MET A 93 25.74 7.64 -39.17
C MET A 93 26.08 6.44 -38.28
N GLN A 94 27.36 6.06 -38.25
CA GLN A 94 27.89 5.04 -37.34
C GLN A 94 27.82 5.57 -35.90
N ILE A 95 27.12 4.83 -35.04
CA ILE A 95 26.91 5.18 -33.63
C ILE A 95 28.17 4.76 -32.85
N PRO A 96 28.86 5.67 -32.13
CA PRO A 96 29.94 5.30 -31.25
C PRO A 96 29.39 4.48 -30.07
N GLN A 97 29.94 3.28 -29.84
CA GLN A 97 29.67 2.50 -28.63
C GLN A 97 30.23 3.24 -27.42
N GLN A 98 29.36 3.92 -26.70
CA GLN A 98 29.69 4.58 -25.44
C GLN A 98 29.58 3.54 -24.31
N TYR A 99 30.72 3.17 -23.74
CA TYR A 99 30.82 2.26 -22.60
C TYR A 99 30.06 2.82 -21.40
N ILE A 100 29.07 2.05 -20.91
CA ILE A 100 28.32 2.37 -19.70
C ILE A 100 29.10 1.82 -18.50
N PRO A 101 29.57 2.66 -17.55
CA PRO A 101 30.18 2.17 -16.32
C PRO A 101 29.12 1.48 -15.46
N GLN A 102 29.38 0.23 -15.08
CA GLN A 102 28.54 -0.52 -14.15
C GLN A 102 28.58 0.18 -12.78
N GLN A 103 27.51 0.88 -12.42
CA GLN A 103 27.34 1.36 -11.05
C GLN A 103 27.02 0.18 -10.14
N GLN A 104 27.94 -0.10 -9.23
CA GLN A 104 27.75 -1.04 -8.15
C GLN A 104 26.64 -0.49 -7.24
N TYR A 105 25.50 -1.19 -7.22
CA TYR A 105 24.42 -0.94 -6.30
C TYR A 105 24.92 -1.18 -4.87
N GLN A 106 25.23 -0.11 -4.14
CA GLN A 106 25.37 -0.21 -2.69
C GLN A 106 23.97 -0.33 -2.09
N PRO A 107 23.70 -1.36 -1.27
CA PRO A 107 22.42 -1.48 -0.61
C PRO A 107 22.26 -0.29 0.35
N VAL A 108 21.39 0.64 -0.03
CA VAL A 108 20.93 1.69 0.88
C VAL A 108 20.23 0.97 2.03
N GLN A 109 20.89 0.92 3.18
CA GLN A 109 20.25 0.50 4.42
C GLN A 109 19.28 1.62 4.81
N ILE A 110 18.09 1.59 4.22
CA ILE A 110 16.95 2.33 4.74
C ILE A 110 16.70 1.76 6.13
N ILE A 111 17.10 2.49 7.16
CA ILE A 111 16.66 2.24 8.52
C ILE A 111 15.15 2.54 8.50
N GLN A 112 14.38 1.53 8.14
CA GLN A 112 12.94 1.57 8.12
C GLN A 112 12.55 1.68 9.59
N LYS A 113 12.22 2.91 10.00
CA LYS A 113 11.61 3.20 11.29
C LYS A 113 10.21 2.60 11.25
N VAL A 114 10.15 1.28 11.38
CA VAL A 114 8.92 0.53 11.56
C VAL A 114 8.27 1.12 12.80
N SER A 115 7.12 1.74 12.60
CA SER A 115 6.28 2.26 13.66
C SER A 115 6.16 1.20 14.75
N GLU A 116 6.53 1.58 15.97
CA GLU A 116 6.50 0.77 17.18
C GLU A 116 5.03 0.45 17.57
N TYR A 117 4.38 -0.39 16.77
CA TYR A 117 3.05 -0.95 17.01
C TYR A 117 3.19 -2.09 18.03
N GLY A 118 3.40 -1.75 19.28
CA GLY A 118 3.52 -2.80 20.29
C GLY A 118 3.45 -2.37 21.74
N ASN A 119 3.55 -1.07 22.05
CA ASN A 119 3.60 -0.65 23.45
C ASN A 119 2.90 0.70 23.68
N SER A 120 1.64 0.76 23.30
CA SER A 120 0.77 1.86 23.64
C SER A 120 0.01 1.49 24.92
N ASN A 121 0.50 1.94 26.09
CA ASN A 121 -0.23 1.82 27.37
C ASN A 121 -1.64 2.44 27.33
N LYS A 122 -2.00 3.14 26.24
CA LYS A 122 -3.32 3.74 26.01
C LYS A 122 -4.41 2.68 25.85
N ASP A 123 -4.08 1.50 25.33
CA ASP A 123 -5.07 0.44 25.06
C ASP A 123 -5.60 -0.15 26.38
N LYS A 124 -4.72 -0.26 27.39
CA LYS A 124 -5.11 -0.69 28.75
C LYS A 124 -5.96 0.35 29.46
N ALA A 125 -5.65 1.65 29.29
CA ALA A 125 -6.44 2.73 29.87
C ALA A 125 -7.88 2.75 29.32
N MET A 126 -8.05 2.47 28.03
CA MET A 126 -9.38 2.38 27.41
C MET A 126 -10.23 1.27 28.03
N ILE A 127 -9.63 0.12 28.37
CA ILE A 127 -10.33 -1.00 29.04
C ILE A 127 -10.80 -0.58 30.44
N TYR A 128 -9.96 0.09 31.23
CA TYR A 128 -10.36 0.54 32.58
C TYR A 128 -11.47 1.59 32.55
N ILE A 129 -11.43 2.52 31.58
CA ILE A 129 -12.49 3.50 31.38
C ILE A 129 -13.81 2.79 31.05
N LEU A 130 -13.78 1.82 30.14
CA LEU A 130 -14.97 1.06 29.75
C LEU A 130 -15.56 0.28 30.94
N MET A 131 -14.69 -0.36 31.74
CA MET A 131 -15.12 -1.06 32.96
C MET A 131 -15.74 -0.11 34.00
N GLY A 132 -15.14 1.07 34.18
CA GLY A 132 -15.66 2.09 35.09
C GLY A 132 -17.04 2.60 34.67
N VAL A 133 -17.24 2.86 33.38
CA VAL A 133 -18.56 3.24 32.82
C VAL A 133 -19.59 2.15 33.06
N LEU A 134 -19.22 0.88 32.86
CA LEU A 134 -20.13 -0.25 33.07
C LEU A 134 -20.58 -0.37 34.53
N ILE A 135 -19.65 -0.25 35.49
CA ILE A 135 -19.97 -0.27 36.92
C ILE A 135 -20.84 0.93 37.31
N PHE A 136 -20.54 2.11 36.77
CA PHE A 136 -21.32 3.32 37.03
C PHE A 136 -22.78 3.17 36.55
N LEU A 137 -23.00 2.65 35.34
CA LEU A 137 -24.36 2.38 34.84
C LEU A 137 -25.09 1.37 35.73
N PHE A 138 -24.42 0.31 36.16
CA PHE A 138 -25.02 -0.70 37.02
C PHE A 138 -25.39 -0.12 38.39
N GLY A 139 -24.50 0.69 38.98
CA GLY A 139 -24.77 1.40 40.23
C GLY A 139 -25.97 2.34 40.11
N LEU A 140 -26.05 3.11 39.02
CA LEU A 140 -27.18 4.01 38.75
C LEU A 140 -28.50 3.23 38.66
N LEU A 141 -28.50 2.09 37.95
CA LEU A 141 -29.65 1.19 37.88
C LEU A 141 -30.10 0.72 39.27
N LEU A 142 -29.13 0.32 40.10
CA LEU A 142 -29.37 -0.20 41.44
C LEU A 142 -29.94 0.89 42.36
N THR A 143 -29.42 2.11 42.26
CA THR A 143 -29.95 3.29 42.95
C THR A 143 -31.40 3.57 42.53
N ILE A 144 -31.71 3.57 41.24
CA ILE A 144 -33.09 3.76 40.76
C ILE A 144 -34.02 2.67 41.32
N PHE A 145 -33.55 1.42 41.41
CA PHE A 145 -34.34 0.32 41.92
C PHE A 145 -34.65 0.46 43.42
N ILE A 146 -33.67 0.86 44.23
CA ILE A 146 -33.83 1.06 45.69
C ILE A 146 -34.70 2.29 45.97
N PHE A 147 -34.42 3.41 45.30
CA PHE A 147 -35.08 4.69 45.53
C PHE A 147 -36.31 4.92 44.64
N LYS A 148 -36.88 3.86 44.04
CA LYS A 148 -38.01 4.01 43.11
C LYS A 148 -39.20 4.75 43.71
N GLN A 149 -39.50 4.50 44.99
CA GLN A 149 -40.63 5.13 45.68
C GLN A 149 -40.35 6.60 45.95
N ASP A 150 -39.14 6.92 46.43
CA ASP A 150 -38.73 8.30 46.69
C ASP A 150 -38.67 9.12 45.39
N LEU A 151 -38.22 8.53 44.29
CA LEU A 151 -38.26 9.16 42.96
C LEU A 151 -39.70 9.47 42.54
N ILE A 152 -40.61 8.51 42.64
CA ILE A 152 -42.02 8.72 42.29
C ILE A 152 -42.64 9.84 43.13
N ASN A 153 -42.36 9.85 44.44
CA ASN A 153 -42.86 10.88 45.36
C ASN A 153 -42.26 12.25 45.05
N PHE A 154 -40.95 12.32 44.77
CA PHE A 154 -40.25 13.53 44.37
C PHE A 154 -40.84 14.13 43.10
N PHE A 155 -41.04 13.30 42.06
CA PHE A 155 -41.65 13.75 40.80
C PHE A 155 -43.10 14.19 41.01
N SER A 156 -43.87 13.46 41.82
CA SER A 156 -45.25 13.83 42.13
C SER A 156 -45.35 15.16 42.87
N SER A 157 -44.38 15.47 43.75
CA SER A 157 -44.30 16.74 44.46
C SER A 157 -43.80 17.91 43.61
N MET A 158 -43.05 17.64 42.54
CA MET A 158 -42.44 18.69 41.71
C MET A 158 -43.33 19.07 40.51
N PHE A 159 -44.21 18.16 40.07
CA PHE A 159 -45.08 18.34 38.91
C PHE A 159 -46.59 18.30 39.23
N GLY A 160 -46.98 18.06 40.48
CA GLY A 160 -48.37 18.07 40.96
C GLY A 160 -48.65 19.24 41.90
#